data_AF-A0A642UCG7-F1
#
_entry.id   AF-A0A642UCG7-F1
#
_cell.length_a   1.000
_cell.length_b   1.000
_cell.length_c   1.000
_cell.angle_alpha   90.00
_cell.angle_beta   90.00
_cell.angle_gamma   90.00
#
_symmetry.space_group_name_H-M   'P 1'
#
loop_
_entity.id
_entity.type
_entity.pdbx_description
1 polymer ?
#
loop_
_entity_poly.entity_id
_entity_poly.type
_entity_poly.pdbx_seq_one_letter_code
_entity_poly.pdbx_strand_id
1 'polypeptide(L)'
;MPPKQEVKPTPSDDTDKYGKLKDDLVKDILKKQELEKKLQELEDSIYEKENDYFNESVYGNIIKGFENFSKASGSTNKKRLQYTDDDHIFSMSSTNYIKQLMKKQGVVNGSADFEDYEDVVKPKEAAEEETTAATPGRKRKSRVSED
;
A
#
# COMPACT_ATOMS: atom_id res chain seq x y z
N MET A 1 -50.32 -1.29 37.41
CA MET A 1 -49.17 -1.05 36.50
C MET A 1 -48.70 -2.40 35.99
N PRO A 2 -48.64 -2.65 34.67
CA PRO A 2 -48.07 -3.89 34.17
C PRO A 2 -46.54 -3.87 34.34
N PRO A 3 -45.90 -5.02 34.54
CA PRO A 3 -44.46 -5.11 34.70
C PRO A 3 -43.75 -4.84 33.37
N LYS A 4 -42.68 -4.01 33.40
CA LYS A 4 -41.76 -3.84 32.26
C LYS A 4 -41.05 -5.17 32.03
N GLN A 5 -41.32 -5.81 30.90
CA GLN A 5 -40.57 -6.99 30.46
C GLN A 5 -39.15 -6.55 30.06
N GLU A 6 -38.14 -7.04 30.77
CA GLU A 6 -36.75 -7.03 30.30
C GLU A 6 -36.61 -8.05 29.18
N VAL A 7 -36.41 -7.56 27.96
CA VAL A 7 -36.15 -8.40 26.79
C VAL A 7 -34.68 -8.83 26.87
N LYS A 8 -34.42 -10.07 27.30
CA LYS A 8 -33.11 -10.70 27.14
C LYS A 8 -32.84 -10.89 25.64
N PRO A 9 -31.66 -10.49 25.14
CA PRO A 9 -31.32 -10.67 23.74
C PRO A 9 -31.38 -12.16 23.41
N THR A 10 -32.09 -12.49 22.33
CA THR A 10 -32.22 -13.87 21.88
C THR A 10 -30.96 -14.26 21.09
N PRO A 11 -30.54 -15.53 21.11
CA PRO A 11 -29.31 -15.96 20.41
C PRO A 11 -29.33 -15.70 18.90
N SER A 12 -30.50 -15.47 18.29
CA SER A 12 -30.64 -15.07 16.88
C SER A 12 -30.18 -13.63 16.62
N ASP A 13 -30.37 -12.71 17.56
CA ASP A 13 -29.97 -11.31 17.40
C ASP A 13 -28.44 -11.17 17.34
N ASP A 14 -27.70 -12.04 18.04
CA ASP A 14 -26.25 -12.01 18.07
C ASP A 14 -25.63 -12.70 16.84
N THR A 15 -26.27 -13.74 16.30
CA THR A 15 -25.85 -14.34 15.02
C THR A 15 -26.04 -13.39 13.85
N ASP A 16 -27.11 -12.62 13.84
CA ASP A 16 -27.40 -11.65 12.78
C ASP A 16 -26.44 -10.45 12.83
N LYS A 17 -26.10 -9.98 14.03
CA LYS A 17 -25.04 -8.97 14.20
C LYS A 17 -23.70 -9.49 13.71
N TYR A 18 -23.32 -10.71 14.10
CA TYR A 18 -22.07 -11.32 13.66
C TYR A 18 -21.98 -11.43 12.12
N GLY A 19 -23.08 -11.85 11.47
CA GLY A 19 -23.17 -11.91 10.01
C GLY A 19 -22.91 -10.54 9.37
N LYS A 20 -23.58 -9.49 9.84
CA LYS A 20 -23.37 -8.11 9.36
C LYS A 20 -21.94 -7.64 9.56
N LEU A 21 -21.37 -7.83 10.75
CA LEU A 21 -19.99 -7.44 11.05
C LEU A 21 -18.99 -8.17 10.15
N LYS A 22 -19.25 -9.45 9.83
CA LYS A 22 -18.41 -10.23 8.92
C LYS A 22 -18.48 -9.67 7.49
N ASP A 23 -19.67 -9.36 7.00
CA ASP A 23 -19.86 -8.80 5.66
C ASP A 23 -19.22 -7.40 5.54
N ASP A 24 -19.37 -6.56 6.56
CA ASP A 24 -18.74 -5.24 6.65
C ASP A 24 -17.20 -5.36 6.67
N LEU A 25 -16.66 -6.30 7.45
CA LEU A 25 -15.21 -6.56 7.49
C LEU A 25 -14.68 -6.99 6.12
N VAL A 26 -15.37 -7.90 5.42
CA VAL A 26 -14.97 -8.34 4.08
C VAL A 26 -14.98 -7.16 3.10
N LYS A 27 -16.02 -6.32 3.15
CA LYS A 27 -16.12 -5.12 2.33
C LYS A 27 -14.98 -4.14 2.59
N ASP A 28 -14.62 -3.93 3.86
CA ASP A 28 -13.54 -3.02 4.24
C ASP A 28 -12.17 -3.56 3.80
N ILE A 29 -11.94 -4.88 3.87
CA ILE A 29 -10.72 -5.51 3.36
C ILE A 29 -10.59 -5.30 1.84
N LEU A 30 -11.65 -5.58 1.07
CA LEU A 30 -11.62 -5.37 -0.38
C LEU A 30 -11.40 -3.91 -0.75
N LYS A 31 -12.01 -2.98 0.01
CA LYS A 31 -11.80 -1.55 -0.17
C LYS A 31 -10.37 -1.13 0.14
N LYS A 32 -9.77 -1.70 1.19
CA LYS A 32 -8.35 -1.48 1.52
C LYS A 32 -7.46 -1.90 0.35
N GLN A 33 -7.65 -3.11 -0.18
CA GLN A 33 -6.90 -3.63 -1.32
C GLN A 33 -7.05 -2.75 -2.57
N GLU A 34 -8.26 -2.27 -2.85
CA GLU A 34 -8.51 -1.36 -3.97
C GLU A 34 -7.76 -0.02 -3.81
N LEU A 35 -7.78 0.55 -2.60
CA LEU A 35 -7.09 1.80 -2.30
C LEU A 35 -5.57 1.65 -2.35
N GLU A 36 -5.03 0.54 -1.89
CA GLU A 36 -3.59 0.23 -1.98
C GLU A 36 -3.14 0.14 -3.44
N LYS A 37 -3.93 -0.52 -4.30
CA LYS A 37 -3.66 -0.57 -5.73
C LYS A 37 -3.68 0.83 -6.37
N LYS A 38 -4.70 1.63 -6.07
CA LYS A 38 -4.80 3.01 -6.60
C LYS A 38 -3.65 3.90 -6.11
N LEU A 39 -3.22 3.71 -4.86
CA LEU A 39 -2.09 4.43 -4.31
C LEU A 39 -0.81 4.09 -5.06
N GLN A 40 -0.56 2.81 -5.33
CA GLN A 40 0.59 2.37 -6.12
C GLN A 40 0.58 2.99 -7.52
N GLU A 41 -0.55 2.91 -8.23
CA GLU A 41 -0.70 3.50 -9.58
C GLU A 41 -0.44 5.01 -9.58
N LEU A 42 -0.89 5.72 -8.54
CA LEU A 42 -0.65 7.15 -8.41
C LEU A 42 0.83 7.47 -8.12
N GLU A 43 1.49 6.68 -7.27
CA GLU A 43 2.91 6.86 -6.96
C GLU A 43 3.79 6.65 -8.19
N ASP A 44 3.49 5.62 -8.99
CA ASP A 44 4.17 5.37 -10.25
C ASP A 44 3.93 6.52 -11.25
N SER A 45 2.68 7.01 -11.33
CA SER A 45 2.34 8.16 -12.19
C SER A 45 3.05 9.45 -11.78
N ILE A 46 3.19 9.73 -10.47
CA ILE A 46 3.94 10.89 -9.98
C ILE A 46 5.39 10.82 -10.46
N TYR A 47 6.04 9.68 -10.30
CA TYR A 47 7.44 9.50 -10.68
C TYR A 47 7.64 9.67 -12.20
N GLU A 48 6.75 9.13 -13.02
CA GLU A 48 6.78 9.34 -14.48
C GLU A 48 6.62 10.83 -14.83
N LYS A 49 5.67 11.52 -14.20
CA LYS A 49 5.44 12.95 -14.46
C LYS A 49 6.59 13.84 -14.01
N GLU A 50 7.27 13.48 -12.93
CA GLU A 50 8.50 14.17 -12.54
C GLU A 50 9.59 14.02 -13.61
N ASN A 51 9.81 12.80 -14.11
CA ASN A 51 10.78 12.54 -15.18
C ASN A 51 10.45 13.33 -16.45
N ASP A 52 9.20 13.27 -16.90
CA ASP A 52 8.72 14.03 -18.06
C ASP A 52 8.98 15.54 -17.87
N TYR A 53 8.59 16.08 -16.72
CA TYR A 53 8.75 17.49 -16.40
C TYR A 53 10.23 17.92 -16.36
N PHE A 54 11.12 17.11 -15.78
CA PHE A 54 12.55 17.42 -15.73
C PHE A 54 13.22 17.36 -17.10
N ASN A 55 12.79 16.43 -17.96
CA ASN A 55 13.30 16.31 -19.32
C ASN A 55 12.89 17.50 -20.21
N GLU A 56 11.68 18.02 -20.02
CA GLU A 56 11.17 19.19 -20.75
C GLU A 56 11.72 20.53 -20.19
N SER A 57 12.03 20.57 -18.89
CA SER A 57 12.43 21.79 -18.17
C SER A 57 13.91 22.17 -18.35
N VAL A 58 14.28 22.65 -19.53
CA VAL A 58 15.67 23.02 -19.87
C VAL A 58 16.16 24.30 -19.16
N TYR A 59 15.28 25.27 -18.94
CA TYR A 59 15.65 26.63 -18.49
C TYR A 59 15.37 26.91 -17.01
N GLY A 60 14.93 25.92 -16.25
CA GLY A 60 14.55 26.07 -14.85
C GLY A 60 13.33 25.21 -14.53
N ASN A 61 13.21 24.82 -13.27
CA ASN A 61 12.14 23.97 -12.78
C ASN A 61 11.78 24.36 -11.34
N ILE A 62 10.75 23.73 -10.79
CA ILE A 62 10.25 24.06 -9.45
C ILE A 62 11.23 23.68 -8.33
N ILE A 63 12.17 22.77 -8.61
CA ILE A 63 13.13 22.24 -7.62
C ILE A 63 14.34 23.17 -7.50
N LYS A 64 14.94 23.56 -8.64
CA LYS A 64 16.18 24.33 -8.72
C LYS A 64 15.95 25.82 -9.04
N GLY A 65 14.70 26.21 -9.29
CA GLY A 65 14.29 27.57 -9.55
C GLY A 65 14.31 27.97 -11.03
N PHE A 66 13.81 29.18 -11.29
CA PHE A 66 13.56 29.73 -12.63
C PHE A 66 14.52 30.87 -13.02
N GLU A 67 15.61 31.11 -12.27
CA GLU A 67 16.52 32.23 -12.51
C GLU A 67 17.19 32.20 -13.90
N ASN A 68 17.27 31.02 -14.50
CA ASN A 68 17.90 30.80 -15.79
C ASN A 68 17.05 31.28 -16.98
N PHE A 69 15.76 31.58 -16.77
CA PHE A 69 14.89 32.19 -17.78
C PHE A 69 15.34 33.60 -18.15
N SER A 70 15.67 34.45 -17.17
CA SER A 70 16.16 35.82 -17.42
C SER A 70 17.52 35.85 -18.12
N LYS A 71 18.36 34.82 -17.91
CA LYS A 71 19.69 34.67 -18.50
C LYS A 71 19.67 33.94 -19.86
N ALA A 72 18.51 33.47 -20.34
CA ALA A 72 18.39 32.68 -21.58
C ALA A 72 18.48 33.49 -22.87
N SER A 73 18.28 34.81 -22.81
CA SER A 73 18.29 35.64 -24.00
C SER A 73 19.69 35.87 -24.62
N GLY A 74 20.79 35.45 -23.98
CA GLY A 74 22.14 35.90 -24.39
C GLY A 74 23.26 34.85 -24.47
N SER A 75 23.03 33.59 -24.12
CA SER A 75 24.10 32.57 -24.12
C SER A 75 23.64 31.24 -24.69
N THR A 76 24.25 30.86 -25.81
CA THR A 76 24.00 29.63 -26.59
C THR A 76 24.69 28.38 -26.03
N ASN A 77 25.52 28.53 -24.98
CA ASN A 77 26.25 27.42 -24.35
C ASN A 77 25.71 27.15 -22.94
N LYS A 78 24.51 26.58 -22.84
CA LYS A 78 23.92 26.21 -21.54
C LYS A 78 24.02 24.70 -21.32
N LYS A 79 24.77 24.33 -20.29
CA LYS A 79 24.77 22.96 -19.78
C LYS A 79 23.37 22.64 -19.27
N ARG A 80 22.81 21.53 -19.75
CA ARG A 80 21.53 20.98 -19.26
C ARG A 80 21.61 20.87 -17.74
N LEU A 81 20.58 21.33 -17.03
CA LEU A 81 20.50 21.19 -15.58
C LEU A 81 20.66 19.71 -15.23
N GLN A 82 21.64 19.36 -14.41
CA GLN A 82 21.85 17.97 -14.00
C GLN A 82 20.80 17.62 -12.96
N TYR A 83 20.06 16.55 -13.23
CA TYR A 83 19.04 15.98 -12.36
C TYR A 83 19.62 14.75 -11.64
N THR A 84 19.29 14.63 -10.36
CA THR A 84 19.64 13.49 -9.50
C THR A 84 18.36 12.90 -8.92
N ASP A 85 18.41 11.64 -8.49
CA ASP A 85 17.25 10.97 -7.87
C ASP A 85 16.73 11.73 -6.64
N ASP A 86 17.60 12.44 -5.91
CA ASP A 86 17.23 13.31 -4.79
C ASP A 86 16.35 14.53 -5.19
N ASP A 87 16.27 14.87 -6.49
CA ASP A 87 15.42 15.96 -6.99
C ASP A 87 13.95 15.54 -7.18
N HIS A 88 13.63 14.24 -7.04
CA HIS A 88 12.27 13.68 -7.15
C HIS A 88 11.45 13.90 -5.87
N ILE A 89 11.32 15.17 -5.46
CA ILE A 89 10.76 15.54 -4.16
C ILE A 89 9.30 15.11 -3.99
N PHE A 90 8.52 14.98 -5.07
CA PHE A 90 7.12 14.55 -4.98
C PHE A 90 7.05 13.05 -4.72
N SER A 91 7.86 12.24 -5.41
CA SER A 91 7.99 10.81 -5.08
C SER A 91 8.59 10.60 -3.68
N MET A 92 9.63 11.36 -3.31
CA MET A 92 10.25 11.30 -1.98
C MET A 92 9.33 11.79 -0.86
N SER A 93 8.23 12.49 -1.16
CA SER A 93 7.24 12.88 -0.15
C SER A 93 6.41 11.70 0.36
N SER A 94 6.36 10.58 -0.37
CA SER A 94 5.67 9.36 0.07
C SER A 94 6.60 8.45 0.87
N THR A 95 6.20 8.13 2.10
CA THR A 95 6.90 7.11 2.90
C THR A 95 6.78 5.72 2.30
N ASN A 96 5.72 5.43 1.54
CA ASN A 96 5.54 4.12 0.90
C ASN A 96 6.49 3.97 -0.28
N TYR A 97 6.64 5.01 -1.09
CA TYR A 97 7.65 5.07 -2.14
C TYR A 97 9.06 4.87 -1.59
N ILE A 98 9.43 5.60 -0.52
CA ILE A 98 10.75 5.43 0.14
C ILE A 98 10.95 4.00 0.64
N LYS A 99 9.95 3.39 1.30
CA LYS A 99 10.03 1.99 1.75
C LYS A 99 10.25 1.04 0.59
N GLN A 100 9.55 1.22 -0.54
CA GLN A 100 9.74 0.41 -1.74
C GLN A 100 11.14 0.59 -2.34
N LEU A 101 11.65 1.82 -2.38
CA LEU A 101 13.00 2.11 -2.84
C LEU A 101 14.06 1.44 -1.96
N MET A 102 13.91 1.55 -0.63
CA MET A 102 14.80 0.90 0.34
C MET A 102 14.72 -0.64 0.27
N LYS A 103 13.53 -1.20 0.01
CA LYS A 103 13.32 -2.64 -0.24
C LYS A 103 14.05 -3.08 -1.52
N LYS A 104 13.92 -2.31 -2.61
CA LYS A 104 14.61 -2.58 -3.89
C LYS A 104 16.14 -2.45 -3.76
N GLN A 105 16.64 -1.52 -2.97
CA GLN A 105 18.08 -1.35 -2.69
C GLN A 105 18.64 -2.37 -1.68
N GLY A 106 17.83 -3.30 -1.18
CA GLY A 106 18.28 -4.35 -0.26
C GLY A 106 18.66 -3.84 1.14
N VAL A 107 18.25 -2.63 1.50
CA VAL A 107 18.60 -2.00 2.79
C VAL A 107 17.68 -2.46 3.92
N VAL A 108 16.47 -2.93 3.59
CA VAL A 108 15.53 -3.53 4.57
C VAL A 108 15.71 -5.04 4.63
N ASN A 109 16.75 -5.49 5.35
CA ASN A 109 16.82 -6.87 5.82
C ASN A 109 16.08 -6.98 7.16
N GLY A 110 14.83 -7.48 7.13
CA GLY A 110 14.20 -8.05 8.34
C GLY A 110 13.00 -7.32 8.96
N SER A 111 12.19 -6.59 8.20
CA SER A 111 10.80 -6.38 8.65
C SER A 111 10.00 -7.60 8.24
N ALA A 112 9.66 -8.43 9.23
CA ALA A 112 8.94 -9.68 9.07
C ALA A 112 7.84 -9.61 8.00
N ASP A 113 7.81 -10.62 7.12
CA ASP A 113 6.71 -10.98 6.22
C ASP A 113 5.41 -11.18 7.01
N PHE A 114 4.82 -10.09 7.47
CA PHE A 114 3.49 -10.09 8.07
C PHE A 114 2.43 -9.64 7.05
N GLU A 115 2.85 -9.07 5.91
CA GLU A 115 1.97 -8.67 4.81
C GLU A 115 1.60 -9.84 3.89
N ASP A 116 2.42 -10.90 3.83
CA ASP A 116 2.14 -12.10 3.01
C ASP A 116 0.92 -12.92 3.52
N TYR A 117 0.40 -12.57 4.69
CA TYR A 117 -0.76 -13.26 5.29
C TYR A 117 -2.09 -12.52 5.07
N GLU A 118 -2.10 -11.36 4.41
CA GLU A 118 -3.34 -10.58 4.22
C GLU A 118 -4.14 -10.92 2.97
N ASP A 119 -3.63 -11.75 2.06
CA ASP A 119 -4.19 -11.83 0.70
C ASP A 119 -4.80 -13.19 0.33
N VAL A 120 -5.95 -13.55 0.94
CA VAL A 120 -6.94 -14.40 0.23
C VAL A 120 -8.37 -14.15 0.74
N VAL A 121 -8.97 -13.02 0.40
CA VAL A 121 -10.45 -12.92 0.30
C VAL A 121 -10.81 -12.87 -1.18
N LYS A 122 -10.83 -14.05 -1.83
CA LYS A 122 -11.28 -14.15 -3.22
C LYS A 122 -12.75 -13.72 -3.33
N PRO A 123 -13.09 -12.76 -4.20
CA PRO A 123 -14.48 -12.41 -4.49
C PRO A 123 -15.25 -13.65 -4.92
N LYS A 124 -16.40 -13.87 -4.29
CA LYS A 124 -17.23 -15.06 -4.51
C LYS A 124 -18.08 -14.85 -5.76
N GLU A 125 -17.48 -14.98 -6.94
CA GLU A 125 -18.24 -15.20 -8.18
C GLU A 125 -17.78 -16.50 -8.85
N ALA A 126 -18.78 -17.33 -9.15
CA ALA A 126 -18.77 -18.66 -9.78
C ALA A 126 -18.25 -19.85 -8.94
N ALA A 127 -19.20 -20.69 -8.50
CA ALA A 127 -19.02 -22.14 -8.33
C ALA A 127 -18.57 -22.73 -9.70
N GLU A 128 -17.77 -23.79 -9.84
CA GLU A 128 -17.54 -25.01 -9.07
C GLU A 128 -16.08 -25.47 -9.29
N GLU A 129 -15.41 -25.99 -8.26
CA GLU A 129 -14.70 -27.29 -8.29
C GLU A 129 -14.03 -27.54 -6.93
N GLU A 130 -14.39 -28.65 -6.30
CA GLU A 130 -13.67 -29.23 -5.17
C GLU A 130 -12.24 -29.55 -5.59
N THR A 131 -11.25 -29.22 -4.76
CA THR A 131 -10.23 -30.19 -4.32
C THR A 131 -9.54 -29.69 -3.04
N THR A 132 -9.07 -30.67 -2.29
CA THR A 132 -8.75 -30.70 -0.87
C THR A 132 -7.39 -30.12 -0.47
N ALA A 133 -7.29 -29.78 0.83
CA ALA A 133 -6.07 -29.77 1.66
C ALA A 133 -5.14 -28.53 1.48
N ALA A 134 -4.46 -27.98 2.50
CA ALA A 134 -4.24 -28.34 3.88
C ALA A 134 -3.87 -27.08 4.69
N THR A 135 -4.26 -27.02 5.97
CA THR A 135 -3.75 -26.05 6.94
C THR A 135 -2.30 -26.40 7.34
N PRO A 136 -1.30 -25.52 7.21
CA PRO A 136 0.04 -25.81 7.73
C PRO A 136 0.07 -25.55 9.24
N GLY A 137 0.35 -26.62 9.99
CA GLY A 137 0.38 -26.66 11.44
C GLY A 137 1.52 -25.85 12.08
N ARG A 138 1.16 -25.06 13.08
CA ARG A 138 2.06 -24.40 14.05
C ARG A 138 2.78 -25.45 14.91
N LYS A 139 4.02 -25.83 14.57
CA LYS A 139 4.84 -26.65 15.48
C LYS A 139 5.40 -25.78 16.61
N ARG A 140 4.79 -25.90 17.80
CA ARG A 140 5.36 -25.42 19.06
C ARG A 140 6.44 -26.40 19.53
N LYS A 141 7.54 -25.81 19.99
CA LYS A 141 8.74 -26.42 20.57
C LYS A 141 8.42 -27.11 21.91
N SER A 142 8.87 -28.35 22.09
CA SER A 142 9.06 -28.96 23.42
C SER A 142 10.48 -29.54 23.52
N ARG A 143 11.29 -28.90 24.36
CA ARG A 143 12.50 -29.46 24.99
C ARG A 143 12.05 -30.39 26.12
N VAL A 144 12.64 -31.60 26.21
CA VAL A 144 12.80 -32.58 27.32
C VAL A 144 13.26 -33.88 26.60
N SER A 145 14.26 -34.69 26.96
CA SER A 145 14.92 -35.07 28.22
C SER A 145 16.34 -35.60 27.98
N GLU A 146 17.09 -35.74 29.07
CA GLU A 146 18.39 -36.39 29.29
C GLU A 146 18.51 -37.84 28.78
N ASP A 147 19.71 -38.22 28.33
CA ASP A 147 20.59 -39.27 28.93
C ASP A 147 22.03 -39.08 28.40
#